data_AF-A0A2D8PU47-F1
#
_entry.id   AF-A0A2D8PU47-F1
#
_cell.length_a   1.000
_cell.length_b   1.000
_cell.length_c   1.000
_cell.angle_alpha   90.00
_cell.angle_beta   90.00
_cell.angle_gamma   90.00
#
_symmetry.space_group_name_H-M   'P 1'
#
loop_
_entity.id
_entity.type
_entity.pdbx_description
1 polymer ?
#
loop_
_entity_poly.entity_id
_entity_poly.type
_entity_poly.pdbx_seq_one_letter_code
_entity_poly.pdbx_strand_id
1 'polypeptide(L)'
;MDVAFTEAAVGAGISTVLFIGTLALTTRIEKKPAHKPYLPFIVVAITGAALIYGSFDMARFGDAEAVTNKHVAPYYLENTKKHTGIPNVVTAVLASYRGYDTLGEVVVIFTAGIGVILLLGSWRRGLTPPAPHKRDEA
;
A
#
# COMPACT_ATOMS: atom_id res chain seq x y z
N MET A 1 7.14 -14.32 -9.65
CA MET A 1 7.48 -13.17 -10.51
C MET A 1 6.47 -12.05 -10.30
N ASP A 2 5.16 -12.31 -10.43
CA ASP A 2 4.10 -11.29 -10.38
C ASP A 2 4.16 -10.37 -9.14
N VAL A 3 4.19 -10.93 -7.92
CA VAL A 3 4.20 -10.13 -6.67
C VAL A 3 5.48 -9.31 -6.51
N ALA A 4 6.63 -9.87 -6.84
CA ALA A 4 7.90 -9.15 -6.72
C ALA A 4 7.95 -7.94 -7.69
N PHE A 5 7.36 -8.08 -8.88
CA PHE A 5 7.27 -6.97 -9.82
C PHE A 5 6.31 -5.88 -9.34
N THR A 6 5.15 -6.24 -8.77
CA THR A 6 4.21 -5.25 -8.24
C THR A 6 4.77 -4.54 -7.01
N GLU A 7 5.46 -5.25 -6.11
CA GLU A 7 6.13 -4.66 -4.94
C GLU A 7 7.24 -3.70 -5.36
N ALA A 8 8.07 -4.08 -6.33
CA ALA A 8 9.11 -3.20 -6.85
C ALA A 8 8.51 -1.95 -7.52
N ALA A 9 7.46 -2.11 -8.34
CA ALA A 9 6.82 -1.00 -9.04
C ALA A 9 6.12 -0.02 -8.09
N VAL A 10 5.40 -0.53 -7.10
CA VAL A 10 4.64 0.31 -6.16
C VAL A 10 5.53 0.84 -5.04
N GLY A 11 6.19 -0.06 -4.31
CA GLY A 11 6.96 0.28 -3.10
C GLY A 11 8.22 1.07 -3.41
N ALA A 12 9.07 0.55 -4.30
CA ALA A 12 10.30 1.24 -4.67
C ALA A 12 10.09 2.30 -5.77
N GLY A 13 9.16 2.07 -6.70
CA GLY A 13 8.90 2.97 -7.82
C GLY A 13 8.03 4.18 -7.44
N ILE A 14 6.71 4.01 -7.51
CA ILE A 14 5.75 5.13 -7.42
C ILE A 14 5.81 5.84 -6.07
N SER A 15 5.87 5.11 -4.94
CA SER A 15 5.94 5.71 -3.62
C SER A 15 7.16 6.60 -3.44
N THR A 16 8.32 6.22 -3.96
CA THR A 16 9.55 7.03 -3.92
C THR A 16 9.38 8.31 -4.73
N VAL A 17 8.82 8.23 -5.93
CA VAL A 17 8.57 9.42 -6.78
C VAL A 17 7.62 10.39 -6.08
N LEU A 18 6.52 9.88 -5.51
CA LEU A 18 5.56 10.71 -4.77
C LEU A 18 6.15 11.31 -3.48
N PHE A 19 6.99 10.54 -2.77
CA PHE A 19 7.66 11.01 -1.57
C PHE A 19 8.67 12.11 -1.89
N ILE A 20 9.53 11.93 -2.90
CA ILE A 20 10.47 12.96 -3.35
C ILE A 20 9.71 14.19 -3.87
N GLY A 21 8.63 14.00 -4.62
CA GLY A 21 7.76 15.10 -5.07
C GLY A 21 7.17 15.88 -3.89
N THR A 22 6.74 15.19 -2.85
CA THR A 22 6.21 15.82 -1.62
C THR A 22 7.30 16.57 -0.87
N LEU A 23 8.50 16.00 -0.72
CA LEU A 23 9.65 16.68 -0.11
C LEU A 23 10.09 17.91 -0.90
N ALA A 24 10.06 17.85 -2.23
CA ALA A 24 10.38 18.98 -3.09
C ALA A 24 9.37 20.14 -2.95
N LEU A 25 8.13 19.85 -2.56
CA LEU A 25 7.05 20.82 -2.38
C LEU A 25 6.85 21.26 -0.91
N THR A 26 7.54 20.62 0.04
CA THR A 26 7.39 20.89 1.48
C THR A 26 8.56 21.74 1.99
N THR A 27 8.34 22.47 3.08
CA THR A 27 9.42 23.23 3.73
C THR A 27 10.52 22.33 4.28
N ARG A 28 11.75 22.85 4.26
CA ARG A 28 12.95 22.14 4.75
C ARG A 28 12.97 22.01 6.28
N ILE A 29 12.17 22.80 6.99
CA ILE A 29 12.19 22.87 8.46
C ILE A 29 10.98 22.12 9.02
N GLU A 30 11.25 21.07 9.81
CA GLU A 30 10.22 20.33 10.52
C GLU A 30 9.59 21.20 11.63
N LYS A 31 8.26 21.13 11.76
CA LYS A 31 7.54 21.80 12.85
C LYS A 31 7.86 21.10 14.18
N LYS A 32 8.24 21.89 15.20
CA LYS A 32 8.46 21.34 16.54
C LYS A 32 7.20 20.63 17.04
N PRO A 33 7.31 19.40 17.57
CA PRO A 33 6.16 18.66 18.07
C PRO A 33 5.52 19.43 19.23
N ALA A 34 4.20 19.60 19.17
CA ALA A 34 3.44 20.31 20.20
C ALA A 34 3.35 19.53 21.52
N HIS A 35 3.48 18.20 21.47
CA HIS A 35 3.40 17.29 22.61
C HIS A 35 4.47 16.21 22.50
N LYS A 36 4.83 15.60 23.64
CA LYS A 36 5.75 14.47 23.66
C LYS A 36 5.09 13.23 23.03
N PRO A 37 5.73 12.56 22.04
CA PRO A 37 5.10 11.51 21.25
C PRO A 37 5.07 10.14 21.95
N TYR A 38 4.98 10.08 23.28
CA TYR A 38 4.98 8.80 24.01
C TYR A 38 3.75 7.95 23.70
N LEU A 39 2.57 8.56 23.60
CA LEU A 39 1.34 7.82 23.29
C LEU A 39 1.39 7.20 21.88
N PRO A 40 1.70 7.94 20.79
CA PRO A 40 1.92 7.33 19.47
C PRO A 40 2.98 6.22 19.48
N PHE A 41 4.08 6.42 20.20
CA PHE A 41 5.15 5.43 20.29
C PHE A 41 4.67 4.13 20.95
N ILE A 42 3.96 4.22 22.08
CA ILE A 42 3.38 3.05 22.77
C ILE A 42 2.38 2.32 21.87
N VAL A 43 1.51 3.06 21.16
CA VAL A 43 0.54 2.46 20.24
C VAL A 43 1.23 1.69 19.12
N VAL A 44 2.27 2.26 18.50
CA VAL A 44 3.05 1.59 17.46
C VAL A 44 3.78 0.37 18.01
N ALA A 45 4.39 0.48 19.19
CA ALA A 45 5.10 -0.64 19.81
C ALA A 45 4.15 -1.81 20.15
N ILE A 46 2.98 -1.51 20.71
CA ILE A 46 1.95 -2.53 21.01
C ILE A 46 1.43 -3.16 19.71
N THR A 47 1.12 -2.34 18.70
CA THR A 47 0.63 -2.85 17.41
C THR A 47 1.67 -3.73 16.74
N GLY A 48 2.94 -3.31 16.72
CA GLY A 48 4.06 -4.10 16.20
C GLY A 48 4.25 -5.40 16.96
N ALA A 49 4.18 -5.38 18.29
CA ALA A 49 4.26 -6.58 19.11
C ALA A 49 3.08 -7.54 18.84
N ALA A 50 1.86 -7.01 18.66
CA ALA A 50 0.69 -7.81 18.30
C ALA A 50 0.83 -8.48 16.92
N LEU A 51 1.38 -7.77 15.93
CA LEU A 51 1.66 -8.33 14.60
C LEU A 51 2.74 -9.42 14.65
N ILE A 52 3.81 -9.22 15.43
CA ILE A 52 4.85 -10.23 15.65
C ILE A 52 4.25 -11.45 16.36
N TYR A 53 3.44 -11.22 17.38
CA TYR A 53 2.75 -12.29 18.11
C TYR A 53 1.86 -13.12 17.17
N GLY A 54 1.04 -12.47 16.34
CA GLY A 54 0.21 -13.15 15.34
C GLY A 54 1.02 -13.91 14.29
N SER A 55 2.25 -13.47 13.98
CA SER A 55 3.12 -14.16 13.03
C SER A 55 3.59 -15.54 13.55
N PHE A 56 3.61 -15.77 14.86
CA PHE A 56 3.95 -17.08 15.42
C PHE A 56 2.84 -18.14 15.26
N ASP A 57 1.59 -17.72 15.07
CA ASP A 57 0.46 -18.63 14.81
C ASP A 57 0.39 -19.09 13.35
N MET A 58 1.15 -18.46 12.46
CA MET A 58 1.21 -18.83 11.05
C MET A 58 1.97 -20.14 10.85
N ALA A 59 1.53 -20.95 9.88
CA ALA A 59 2.23 -22.17 9.50
C ALA A 59 3.69 -21.87 9.16
N ARG A 60 4.60 -22.76 9.57
CA ARG A 60 6.03 -22.58 9.32
C ARG A 60 6.28 -22.51 7.81
N PHE A 61 7.25 -21.69 7.41
CA PHE A 61 7.61 -21.57 6.01
C PHE A 61 7.99 -22.96 5.44
N GLY A 62 7.35 -23.35 4.34
CA GLY A 62 7.58 -24.64 3.68
C GLY A 62 6.92 -25.84 4.35
N ASP A 63 6.04 -25.64 5.34
CA ASP A 63 5.31 -26.74 5.98
C ASP A 63 4.32 -27.40 5.00
N ALA A 64 4.57 -28.67 4.67
CA ALA A 64 3.71 -29.46 3.80
C ALA A 64 2.32 -29.70 4.43
N GLU A 65 2.23 -29.64 5.77
CA GLU A 65 0.99 -29.91 6.49
C GLU A 65 0.06 -28.69 6.60
N ALA A 66 0.50 -27.52 6.12
CA ALA A 66 -0.31 -26.31 6.10
C ALA A 66 -1.62 -26.52 5.32
N VAL A 67 -2.75 -26.02 5.87
CA VAL A 67 -4.09 -26.21 5.31
C VAL A 67 -4.17 -25.77 3.84
N THR A 68 -3.51 -24.67 3.51
CA THR A 68 -3.45 -24.11 2.14
C THR A 68 -2.76 -25.07 1.16
N ASN A 69 -1.75 -25.82 1.62
CA ASN A 69 -0.98 -26.76 0.82
C ASN A 69 -1.71 -28.10 0.60
N LYS A 70 -2.67 -28.44 1.47
CA LYS A 70 -3.44 -29.69 1.38
C LYS A 70 -4.60 -29.65 0.40
N HIS A 71 -5.23 -28.49 0.25
CA HIS A 71 -6.49 -28.39 -0.49
C HIS A 71 -6.44 -27.40 -1.64
N VAL A 72 -6.13 -26.14 -1.34
CA VAL A 72 -6.31 -25.04 -2.28
C VAL A 72 -5.18 -24.96 -3.31
N ALA A 73 -3.93 -25.11 -2.86
CA ALA A 73 -2.77 -25.05 -3.76
C ALA A 73 -2.75 -26.19 -4.80
N PRO A 74 -2.95 -27.48 -4.44
CA PRO A 74 -2.99 -28.57 -5.42
C PRO A 74 -4.13 -28.38 -6.44
N TYR A 75 -5.31 -27.97 -5.96
CA TYR A 75 -6.45 -27.73 -6.84
C TYR A 75 -6.16 -26.68 -7.91
N TYR A 76 -5.58 -25.53 -7.53
CA TYR A 76 -5.23 -24.50 -8.51
C TYR A 76 -4.10 -24.96 -9.45
N LEU A 77 -3.09 -25.67 -8.97
CA LEU A 77 -2.00 -26.14 -9.84
C LEU A 77 -2.48 -27.13 -10.91
N GLU A 78 -3.38 -28.05 -10.56
CA GLU A 78 -3.84 -29.10 -11.47
C GLU A 78 -4.96 -28.65 -12.42
N ASN A 79 -5.83 -27.74 -11.97
CA ASN A 79 -7.05 -27.40 -12.69
C ASN A 79 -6.98 -26.06 -13.45
N THR A 80 -6.04 -25.17 -13.10
CA THR A 80 -5.96 -23.84 -13.73
C THR A 80 -5.80 -23.90 -15.24
N LYS A 81 -4.86 -24.70 -15.75
CA LYS A 81 -4.63 -24.80 -17.21
C LYS A 81 -5.85 -25.36 -17.95
N LYS A 82 -6.58 -26.28 -17.33
CA LYS A 82 -7.78 -26.91 -17.91
C LYS A 82 -8.97 -25.97 -17.95
N HIS A 83 -9.16 -25.15 -16.91
CA HIS A 83 -10.35 -24.29 -16.78
C HIS A 83 -10.20 -22.91 -17.40
N THR A 84 -8.99 -22.33 -17.36
CA THR A 84 -8.77 -20.93 -17.76
C THR A 84 -7.94 -20.79 -19.04
N GLY A 85 -7.19 -21.84 -19.43
CA GLY A 85 -6.25 -21.79 -20.55
C GLY A 85 -5.01 -20.91 -20.32
N ILE A 86 -4.90 -20.24 -19.16
CA ILE A 86 -3.81 -19.34 -18.83
C ILE A 86 -2.66 -20.13 -18.18
N PRO A 87 -1.42 -20.01 -18.68
CA PRO A 87 -0.28 -20.76 -18.15
C PRO A 87 0.23 -20.23 -16.81
N ASN A 88 0.05 -18.94 -16.50
CA ASN A 88 0.44 -18.35 -15.23
C ASN A 88 -0.66 -18.54 -14.19
N VAL A 89 -0.40 -19.41 -13.21
CA VAL A 89 -1.36 -19.76 -12.15
C VAL A 89 -1.73 -18.55 -11.28
N VAL A 90 -0.78 -17.65 -11.01
CA VAL A 90 -1.05 -16.47 -10.15
C VAL A 90 -2.01 -15.52 -10.86
N THR A 91 -1.74 -15.18 -12.12
CA THR A 91 -2.64 -14.34 -12.93
C THR A 91 -4.01 -15.00 -13.10
N ALA A 92 -4.07 -16.31 -13.33
CA ALA A 92 -5.33 -17.03 -13.49
C ALA A 92 -6.17 -17.08 -12.20
N VAL A 93 -5.53 -17.23 -11.04
CA VAL A 93 -6.23 -17.16 -9.75
C VAL A 93 -6.80 -15.77 -9.52
N LEU A 94 -5.99 -14.72 -9.72
CA LEU A 94 -6.41 -13.33 -9.52
C LEU A 94 -7.52 -12.88 -10.48
N ALA A 95 -7.43 -13.27 -11.75
CA ALA A 95 -8.38 -12.83 -12.78
C ALA A 95 -9.64 -13.72 -12.89
N SER A 96 -9.53 -15.02 -12.63
CA SER A 96 -10.62 -15.98 -12.86
C SER A 96 -11.20 -16.56 -11.57
N TYR A 97 -10.37 -17.11 -10.66
CA TYR A 97 -10.88 -17.75 -9.44
C TYR A 97 -11.26 -16.75 -8.33
N ARG A 98 -10.55 -15.62 -8.25
CA ARG A 98 -10.73 -14.56 -7.24
C ARG A 98 -10.90 -13.18 -7.89
N GLY A 99 -11.55 -13.15 -9.07
CA GLY A 99 -11.77 -11.92 -9.84
C GLY A 99 -12.60 -10.85 -9.12
N TYR A 100 -13.43 -11.24 -8.15
CA TYR A 100 -14.20 -10.28 -7.34
C TYR A 100 -13.32 -9.52 -6.34
N ASP A 101 -12.32 -10.18 -5.75
CA ASP A 101 -11.37 -9.53 -4.83
C ASP A 101 -10.55 -8.48 -5.60
N THR A 102 -10.09 -8.82 -6.81
CA THR A 102 -9.31 -7.90 -7.65
C THR A 102 -10.16 -6.78 -8.25
N LEU A 103 -11.43 -7.02 -8.57
CA LEU A 103 -12.36 -5.94 -8.92
C LEU A 103 -12.51 -4.93 -7.77
N GLY A 104 -12.60 -5.42 -6.53
CA GLY A 104 -12.63 -4.58 -5.32
C GLY A 104 -11.37 -3.72 -5.19
N GLU A 105 -10.19 -4.31 -5.38
CA GLU A 105 -8.92 -3.59 -5.37
C GLU A 105 -8.88 -2.47 -6.43
N VAL A 106 -9.33 -2.74 -7.66
CA VAL A 106 -9.39 -1.73 -8.74
C VAL A 106 -10.33 -0.58 -8.37
N VAL A 107 -11.49 -0.87 -7.78
CA VAL A 107 -12.44 0.16 -7.32
C VAL A 107 -11.81 1.06 -6.25
N VAL A 108 -11.09 0.48 -5.28
CA VAL A 108 -10.39 1.24 -4.23
C VAL A 108 -9.31 2.14 -4.83
N ILE A 109 -8.46 1.63 -5.73
CA ILE A 109 -7.41 2.43 -6.37
C ILE A 109 -8.01 3.54 -7.23
N PHE A 110 -9.07 3.25 -7.98
CA PHE A 110 -9.76 4.22 -8.83
C PHE A 110 -10.36 5.36 -8.00
N THR A 111 -11.06 5.02 -6.90
CA THR A 111 -11.66 6.02 -6.00
C THR A 111 -10.60 6.85 -5.28
N ALA A 112 -9.48 6.25 -4.85
CA ALA A 112 -8.34 6.99 -4.30
C ALA A 112 -7.75 7.96 -5.33
N GLY A 113 -7.59 7.54 -6.58
CA GLY A 113 -7.12 8.38 -7.69
C GLY A 113 -8.02 9.59 -7.93
N ILE A 114 -9.35 9.40 -7.97
CA ILE A 114 -10.32 10.50 -8.06
C ILE A 114 -10.16 11.44 -6.86
N GLY A 115 -10.05 10.91 -5.64
CA GLY A 115 -9.85 11.70 -4.43
C GLY A 115 -8.62 12.61 -4.50
N VAL A 116 -7.49 12.08 -4.98
CA VAL A 116 -6.25 12.86 -5.19
C VAL A 116 -6.47 13.97 -6.21
N ILE A 117 -7.10 13.68 -7.35
CA ILE A 117 -7.38 14.68 -8.40
C ILE A 117 -8.29 15.79 -7.85
N LEU A 118 -9.33 15.45 -7.08
CA LEU A 118 -10.24 16.43 -6.49
C LEU A 118 -9.52 17.33 -5.47
N LEU A 119 -8.68 16.75 -4.61
CA LEU A 119 -7.90 17.51 -3.62
C LEU A 119 -6.94 18.48 -4.31
N LEU A 120 -6.13 18.00 -5.26
CA LEU A 120 -5.14 18.82 -5.97
C LEU A 120 -5.78 19.82 -6.94
N GLY A 121 -6.85 19.43 -7.63
CA GLY A 121 -7.58 20.28 -8.57
C GLY A 121 -8.38 21.41 -7.90
N SER A 122 -8.83 21.20 -6.66
CA SER A 122 -9.45 22.27 -5.86
C SER A 122 -8.45 23.33 -5.40
N TRP A 123 -7.17 22.96 -5.26
CA TRP A 123 -6.11 23.80 -4.67
C TRP A 123 -5.78 25.05 -5.49
N ARG A 124 -6.02 25.03 -6.81
CA ARG A 124 -5.80 26.20 -7.69
C ARG A 124 -6.77 27.36 -7.48
N ARG A 125 -7.85 27.20 -6.70
CA ARG A 125 -8.88 28.24 -6.51
C ARG A 125 -8.70 29.13 -5.27
N GLY A 126 -7.65 28.93 -4.46
CA GLY A 126 -7.50 29.61 -3.16
C GLY A 126 -6.13 30.20 -2.85
N LEU A 127 -5.23 30.35 -3.82
CA LEU A 127 -3.90 30.95 -3.59
C LEU A 127 -4.00 32.48 -3.54
N THR A 128 -4.54 33.03 -2.45
CA THR A 128 -4.11 34.37 -2.01
C THR A 128 -2.70 34.19 -1.46
N PRO A 129 -1.67 34.88 -1.99
CA PRO A 129 -0.32 34.77 -1.48
C PRO A 129 -0.30 35.09 0.02
N PRO A 130 0.45 34.32 0.84
CA PRO A 130 0.60 34.66 2.26
C PRO A 130 1.22 36.06 2.38
N ALA A 131 0.71 36.84 3.33
CA ALA A 131 1.25 38.17 3.61
C ALA A 131 2.75 38.07 3.95
N PRO A 132 3.59 38.98 3.44
CA PRO A 132 5.03 38.94 3.67
C PRO A 132 5.36 38.94 5.17
N HIS A 133 6.39 38.18 5.54
CA HIS A 133 6.83 38.10 6.92
C HIS A 133 7.56 39.40 7.28
N LYS A 134 7.18 40.05 8.39
CA LYS A 134 7.76 41.32 8.89
C LYS A 134 9.30 41.34 9.09
N ARG A 135 9.99 40.22 8.87
CA ARG A 135 11.46 40.12 8.94
C ARG A 135 12.15 40.36 7.59
N ASP A 136 11.39 40.46 6.52
CA ASP A 136 11.90 40.74 5.17
C ASP A 136 11.90 42.25 4.84
N GLU A 137 11.52 43.11 5.81
CA GLU A 137 11.42 44.58 5.68
C GLU A 137 12.53 45.34 6.44
N ALA A 138 13.59 44.67 6.90
CA ALA A 138 14.68 45.26 7.68
C ALA A 138 16.05 45.11 6.99
#